data_AF-A0A452XQR3-F1
#
_entry.id   AF-A0A452XQR3-F1
#
_cell.length_a   1.000
_cell.length_b   1.000
_cell.length_c   1.000
_cell.angle_alpha   90.00
_cell.angle_beta   90.00
_cell.angle_gamma   90.00
#
_symmetry.space_group_name_H-M   'P 1'
#
loop_
_entity.id
_entity.type
_entity.pdbx_description
1 polymer ?
#
loop_
_entity_poly.entity_id
_entity_poly.type
_entity_poly.pdbx_seq_one_letter_code
_entity_poly.pdbx_strand_id
1 'polypeptide(L)'
;TRILGPLDMALHKSNVSCAKLLIQGGANVSGAGPCYNPLVTAAEKGLTEAIKCLLEAGANPNVLDQFGRLPIELAAEYGTREDVEMLFPSTLPISTVTNWSVDGIISHVKMEIKQLEDGNFVTTMVSDLKQQGDDAFKKQDYLNASVFYTQALKMDNFDAKLLSNRSLCWLRMGNGERAFSDAHECTKLCPKWAKAHYRLGAAFMFVK
;
A
#
# COMPACT_ATOMS: atom_id res chain seq x y z
N THR A 1 6.68 3.44 20.12
CA THR A 1 7.76 3.04 19.20
C THR A 1 7.29 1.83 18.44
N ARG A 2 7.06 1.96 17.12
CA ARG A 2 6.72 0.83 16.25
C ARG A 2 7.90 -0.14 16.27
N ILE A 3 7.70 -1.37 16.73
CA ILE A 3 8.75 -2.39 16.68
C ILE A 3 8.81 -2.87 15.23
N LEU A 4 9.69 -2.26 14.42
CA LEU A 4 10.07 -2.85 13.13
C LEU A 4 10.76 -4.17 13.45
N GLY A 5 10.16 -5.28 13.02
CA GLY A 5 10.75 -6.60 13.22
C GLY A 5 12.10 -6.72 12.45
N PRO A 6 12.98 -7.65 12.84
CA PRO A 6 14.25 -7.86 12.13
C PRO A 6 14.09 -8.10 10.63
N LEU A 7 13.04 -8.83 10.23
CA LEU A 7 12.73 -9.10 8.82
C LEU A 7 12.31 -7.83 8.07
N ASP A 8 11.54 -6.97 8.73
CA ASP A 8 11.10 -5.68 8.20
C ASP A 8 12.30 -4.78 7.89
N MET A 9 13.22 -4.66 8.84
CA MET A 9 14.44 -3.88 8.63
C MET A 9 15.31 -4.46 7.51
N ALA A 10 15.44 -5.79 7.42
CA ALA A 10 16.21 -6.43 6.36
C ALA A 10 15.63 -6.14 4.97
N LEU A 11 14.30 -6.27 4.80
CA LEU A 11 13.61 -5.96 3.55
C LEU A 11 13.67 -4.47 3.21
N HIS A 12 13.46 -3.58 4.19
CA HIS A 12 13.58 -2.15 3.96
C HIS A 12 14.97 -1.72 3.50
N LYS A 13 16.01 -2.38 4.02
CA LYS A 13 17.42 -2.17 3.62
C LYS A 13 17.84 -2.97 2.39
N SER A 14 16.92 -3.70 1.76
CA SER A 14 17.18 -4.57 0.60
C SER A 14 18.28 -5.61 0.87
N ASN A 15 18.46 -6.02 2.13
CA ASN A 15 19.43 -7.04 2.51
C ASN A 15 18.81 -8.43 2.37
N VAL A 16 18.82 -8.94 1.14
CA VAL A 16 18.22 -10.23 0.76
C VAL A 16 18.81 -11.40 1.55
N SER A 17 20.12 -11.42 1.76
CA SER A 17 20.79 -12.49 2.52
C SER A 17 20.29 -12.54 3.97
N CYS A 18 20.18 -11.39 4.62
CA CYS A 18 19.64 -11.30 5.98
C CYS A 18 18.16 -11.70 6.02
N ALA A 19 17.35 -11.20 5.09
CA ALA A 19 15.93 -11.55 4.99
C ALA A 19 15.74 -13.06 4.82
N LYS A 20 16.52 -13.71 3.96
CA LYS A 20 16.49 -15.16 3.74
C LYS A 20 16.82 -15.94 5.01
N LEU A 21 17.88 -15.57 5.73
CA LEU A 21 18.24 -16.24 6.99
C LEU A 21 17.14 -16.09 8.05
N LEU A 22 16.52 -14.92 8.13
CA LEU A 22 15.41 -14.68 9.06
C LEU A 22 14.18 -15.51 8.72
N ILE A 23 13.81 -15.60 7.44
CA ILE A 23 12.68 -16.42 6.97
C ILE A 23 12.96 -17.90 7.26
N GLN A 24 14.15 -18.40 6.95
CA GLN A 24 14.58 -19.77 7.25
C GLN A 24 14.61 -20.07 8.76
N GLY A 25 14.88 -19.05 9.58
CA GLY A 25 14.80 -19.11 11.04
C GLY A 25 13.39 -19.05 11.61
N GLY A 26 12.34 -19.04 10.78
CA GLY A 26 10.94 -19.02 11.22
C GLY A 26 10.40 -17.63 11.53
N ALA A 27 10.98 -16.56 10.96
CA ALA A 27 10.40 -15.22 11.07
C ALA A 27 8.97 -15.20 10.50
N ASN A 28 8.07 -14.46 11.17
CA ASN A 28 6.69 -14.31 10.72
C ASN A 28 6.62 -13.58 9.35
N VAL A 29 6.07 -14.27 8.35
CA VAL A 29 5.94 -13.79 6.97
C VAL A 29 4.61 -13.10 6.69
N SER A 30 3.65 -13.14 7.62
CA SER A 30 2.35 -12.46 7.49
C SER A 30 2.40 -10.97 7.84
N GLY A 31 3.52 -10.48 8.36
CA GLY A 31 3.70 -9.10 8.80
C GLY A 31 3.20 -8.82 10.21
N ALA A 32 3.43 -7.59 10.68
CA ALA A 32 3.17 -7.13 12.05
C ALA A 32 1.91 -6.24 12.15
N GLY A 33 0.92 -6.47 11.28
CA GLY A 33 -0.34 -5.73 11.23
C GLY A 33 -0.79 -5.36 9.81
N PRO A 34 -1.94 -4.70 9.65
CA PRO A 34 -2.56 -4.35 8.37
C PRO A 34 -1.80 -3.28 7.59
N CYS A 35 -0.76 -2.68 8.19
CA CYS A 35 0.06 -1.63 7.59
C CYS A 35 1.46 -2.11 7.16
N TYR A 36 1.80 -3.38 7.42
CA TYR A 36 3.10 -3.92 7.04
C TYR A 36 2.96 -5.38 6.63
N ASN A 37 3.37 -5.69 5.39
CA ASN A 37 3.44 -7.06 4.90
C ASN A 37 4.78 -7.30 4.19
N PRO A 38 5.58 -8.29 4.62
CA PRO A 38 6.88 -8.61 4.04
C PRO A 38 6.85 -8.81 2.53
N LEU A 39 5.80 -9.46 2.00
CA LEU A 39 5.70 -9.77 0.59
C LEU A 39 5.41 -8.51 -0.25
N VAL A 40 4.60 -7.60 0.27
CA VAL A 40 4.37 -6.28 -0.32
C VAL A 40 5.68 -5.50 -0.41
N THR A 41 6.45 -5.44 0.70
CA THR A 41 7.73 -4.71 0.73
C THR A 41 8.77 -5.35 -0.20
N ALA A 42 8.81 -6.67 -0.31
CA ALA A 42 9.70 -7.36 -1.22
C ALA A 42 9.35 -7.08 -2.70
N ALA A 43 8.06 -7.10 -3.04
CA ALA A 43 7.57 -6.79 -4.38
C ALA A 43 7.80 -5.32 -4.77
N GLU A 44 7.50 -4.38 -3.87
CA GLU A 44 7.76 -2.93 -4.05
C GLU A 44 9.24 -2.64 -4.32
N LYS A 45 10.15 -3.45 -3.77
CA LYS A 45 11.60 -3.29 -3.93
C LYS A 45 12.22 -4.16 -5.02
N GLY A 46 11.43 -4.95 -5.75
CA GLY A 46 11.93 -5.88 -6.77
C GLY A 46 12.91 -6.92 -6.21
N LEU A 47 12.69 -7.41 -4.99
CA LEU A 47 13.57 -8.37 -4.33
C LEU A 47 13.19 -9.81 -4.68
N THR A 48 13.45 -10.24 -5.92
CA THR A 48 13.07 -11.55 -6.48
C THR A 48 13.33 -12.73 -5.54
N GLU A 49 14.55 -12.86 -5.02
CA GLU A 49 14.91 -13.95 -4.12
C GLU A 49 14.16 -13.90 -2.78
N ALA A 50 13.87 -12.68 -2.28
CA ALA A 50 13.07 -12.52 -1.06
C ALA A 50 11.60 -12.87 -1.30
N ILE A 51 11.02 -12.47 -2.45
CA ILE A 51 9.66 -12.85 -2.86
C ILE A 51 9.56 -14.37 -2.89
N LYS A 52 10.50 -15.05 -3.55
CA LYS A 52 10.57 -16.50 -3.60
C LYS A 52 10.59 -17.13 -2.21
N CYS A 53 11.50 -16.70 -1.33
CA CYS A 53 11.61 -17.25 0.02
C CYS A 53 10.32 -17.02 0.85
N LEU A 54 9.68 -15.87 0.69
CA LEU A 54 8.44 -15.55 1.40
C LEU A 54 7.27 -16.43 0.93
N LEU A 55 7.16 -16.67 -0.38
CA LEU A 55 6.14 -17.57 -0.94
C LEU A 55 6.37 -19.02 -0.48
N GLU A 56 7.62 -19.49 -0.50
CA GLU A 56 8.01 -20.83 0.02
C GLU A 56 7.68 -20.99 1.51
N ALA A 57 7.76 -19.89 2.28
CA ALA A 57 7.38 -19.86 3.69
C ALA A 57 5.87 -19.67 3.94
N GLY A 58 5.04 -19.64 2.89
CA GLY A 58 3.58 -19.55 3.00
C GLY A 58 3.02 -18.13 3.16
N ALA A 59 3.75 -17.10 2.72
CA ALA A 59 3.22 -15.75 2.66
C ALA A 59 1.99 -15.69 1.72
N ASN A 60 0.92 -15.02 2.17
CA ASN A 60 -0.28 -14.84 1.35
C ASN A 60 0.00 -13.78 0.24
N PRO A 61 -0.11 -14.12 -1.06
CA PRO A 61 0.10 -13.18 -2.16
C PRO A 61 -1.09 -12.24 -2.41
N ASN A 62 -2.23 -12.49 -1.78
CA ASN A 62 -3.46 -11.70 -1.95
C ASN A 62 -3.62 -10.60 -0.89
N VAL A 63 -2.50 -10.20 -0.30
CA VAL A 63 -2.45 -9.11 0.70
C VAL A 63 -2.42 -7.77 -0.03
N LEU A 64 -3.09 -6.77 0.52
CA LEU A 64 -3.14 -5.44 -0.08
C LEU A 64 -2.15 -4.51 0.63
N ASP A 65 -1.45 -3.68 -0.14
CA ASP A 65 -0.67 -2.57 0.39
C ASP A 65 -1.58 -1.45 0.93
N GLN A 66 -0.98 -0.38 1.47
CA GLN A 66 -1.72 0.79 1.96
C GLN A 66 -2.49 1.55 0.86
N PHE A 67 -2.25 1.23 -0.40
CA PHE A 67 -2.92 1.78 -1.57
C PHE A 67 -3.90 0.79 -2.22
N GLY A 68 -4.15 -0.36 -1.60
CA GLY A 68 -5.03 -1.38 -2.15
C GLY A 68 -4.46 -2.10 -3.38
N ARG A 69 -3.13 -2.13 -3.54
CA ARG A 69 -2.43 -2.87 -4.59
C ARG A 69 -1.98 -4.24 -4.07
N LEU A 70 -2.00 -5.23 -4.94
CA LEU A 70 -1.46 -6.56 -4.70
C LEU A 70 0.06 -6.58 -4.95
N PRO A 71 0.80 -7.50 -4.28
CA PRO A 71 2.19 -7.79 -4.58
C PRO A 71 2.47 -7.97 -6.08
N ILE A 72 1.56 -8.59 -6.84
CA ILE A 72 1.76 -8.82 -8.28
C ILE A 72 1.76 -7.53 -9.10
N GLU A 73 0.98 -6.52 -8.69
CA GLU A 73 0.95 -5.21 -9.35
C GLU A 73 2.25 -4.45 -9.04
N LEU A 74 2.73 -4.52 -7.79
CA LEU A 74 4.00 -3.94 -7.38
C LEU A 74 5.19 -4.58 -8.10
N ALA A 75 5.17 -5.91 -8.27
CA ALA A 75 6.16 -6.64 -9.03
C ALA A 75 6.17 -6.21 -10.51
N ALA A 76 4.99 -5.97 -11.10
CA ALA A 76 4.89 -5.49 -12.47
C ALA A 76 5.38 -4.04 -12.66
N GLU A 77 5.31 -3.22 -11.62
CA GLU A 77 5.77 -1.82 -11.62
C GLU A 77 7.27 -1.68 -11.33
N TYR A 78 7.76 -2.31 -10.25
CA TYR A 78 9.10 -2.09 -9.70
C TYR A 78 10.04 -3.29 -9.84
N GLY A 79 9.48 -4.48 -10.03
CA GLY A 79 10.20 -5.75 -10.07
C GLY A 79 10.53 -6.20 -11.48
N THR A 80 10.76 -7.50 -11.61
CA THR A 80 11.03 -8.14 -12.89
C THR A 80 9.85 -8.97 -13.38
N ARG A 81 9.93 -9.43 -14.63
CA ARG A 81 8.94 -10.36 -15.17
C ARG A 81 8.85 -11.64 -14.34
N GLU A 82 10.00 -12.13 -13.90
CA GLU A 82 10.12 -13.31 -13.06
C GLU A 82 9.34 -13.14 -11.74
N ASP A 83 9.33 -11.94 -11.15
CA ASP A 83 8.54 -11.65 -9.95
C ASP A 83 7.03 -11.81 -10.20
N VAL A 84 6.56 -11.30 -11.34
CA VAL A 84 5.16 -11.45 -11.77
C VAL A 84 4.82 -12.92 -12.02
N GLU A 85 5.71 -13.65 -12.69
CA GLU A 85 5.55 -15.08 -12.97
C GLU A 85 5.52 -15.92 -11.68
N MET A 86 6.30 -15.57 -10.66
CA MET A 86 6.27 -16.25 -9.36
C MET A 86 4.95 -16.01 -8.61
N LEU A 87 4.40 -14.81 -8.68
CA LEU A 87 3.18 -14.43 -7.96
C LEU A 87 1.91 -14.89 -8.68
N PHE A 88 1.93 -14.98 -10.00
CA PHE A 88 0.77 -15.25 -10.84
C PHE A 88 -0.03 -16.52 -10.47
N PRO A 89 0.60 -17.69 -10.24
CA PRO A 89 -0.14 -18.93 -9.96
C PRO A 89 -0.99 -18.89 -8.68
N SER A 90 -0.63 -18.02 -7.73
CA SER A 90 -1.25 -17.95 -6.41
C SER A 90 -2.04 -16.65 -6.18
N THR A 91 -2.13 -15.78 -7.18
CA THR A 91 -2.83 -14.49 -7.08
C THR A 91 -4.21 -14.56 -7.71
N LEU A 92 -5.21 -14.00 -7.03
CA LEU A 92 -6.57 -13.90 -7.54
C LEU A 92 -6.66 -12.86 -8.67
N PRO A 93 -7.51 -13.09 -9.69
CA PRO A 93 -7.71 -12.13 -10.77
C PRO A 93 -8.13 -10.75 -10.27
N ILE A 94 -7.47 -9.73 -10.81
CA ILE A 94 -7.77 -8.32 -10.54
C ILE A 94 -8.86 -7.88 -11.52
N SER A 95 -9.96 -7.35 -11.02
CA SER A 95 -11.13 -6.98 -11.85
C SER A 95 -10.84 -5.90 -12.90
N THR A 96 -9.83 -5.06 -12.69
CA THR A 96 -9.43 -4.01 -13.63
C THR A 96 -8.56 -4.52 -14.78
N VAL A 97 -7.96 -5.71 -14.62
CA VAL A 97 -7.09 -6.32 -15.63
C VAL A 97 -7.94 -7.20 -16.55
N THR A 98 -8.19 -6.72 -17.78
CA THR A 98 -9.05 -7.40 -18.76
C THR A 98 -8.41 -8.66 -19.35
N ASN A 99 -7.09 -8.68 -19.51
CA ASN A 99 -6.31 -9.83 -19.93
C ASN A 99 -5.54 -10.40 -18.73
N TRP A 100 -6.09 -11.42 -18.06
CA TRP A 100 -5.44 -12.06 -16.92
C TRP A 100 -4.32 -13.01 -17.37
N SER A 101 -3.20 -12.43 -17.75
CA SER A 101 -1.94 -13.10 -18.07
C SER A 101 -0.77 -12.26 -17.56
N VAL A 102 0.42 -12.84 -17.46
CA VAL A 102 1.65 -12.11 -17.08
C VAL A 102 1.83 -10.86 -17.95
N ASP A 103 1.67 -11.01 -19.28
CA ASP A 103 1.74 -9.89 -20.22
C ASP A 103 0.63 -8.86 -20.02
N GLY A 104 -0.59 -9.32 -19.76
CA GLY A 104 -1.74 -8.44 -19.56
C GLY A 104 -1.63 -7.61 -18.27
N ILE A 105 -1.13 -8.20 -17.19
CA ILE A 105 -0.86 -7.50 -15.92
C ILE A 105 0.25 -6.46 -16.13
N ILE A 106 1.39 -6.85 -16.71
CA ILE A 106 2.50 -5.93 -16.99
C ILE A 106 2.05 -4.78 -17.89
N SER A 107 1.27 -5.07 -18.93
CA SER A 107 0.76 -4.06 -19.85
C SER A 107 -0.23 -3.11 -19.18
N HIS A 108 -1.13 -3.63 -18.33
CA HIS A 108 -2.08 -2.83 -17.57
C HIS A 108 -1.35 -1.82 -16.68
N VAL A 109 -0.40 -2.28 -15.87
CA VAL A 109 0.38 -1.43 -14.96
C VAL A 109 1.20 -0.40 -15.73
N LYS A 110 1.84 -0.78 -16.84
CA LYS A 110 2.56 0.17 -17.71
C LYS A 110 1.65 1.23 -18.31
N MET A 111 0.43 0.87 -18.70
CA MET A 111 -0.54 1.83 -19.21
C MET A 111 -0.98 2.81 -18.13
N GLU A 112 -1.24 2.33 -16.91
CA GLU A 112 -1.54 3.21 -15.77
C GLU A 112 -0.39 4.19 -15.53
N ILE A 113 0.85 3.72 -15.44
CA ILE A 113 2.03 4.58 -15.25
C ILE A 113 2.15 5.63 -16.36
N LYS A 114 1.94 5.24 -17.62
CA LYS A 114 1.99 6.17 -18.76
C LYS A 114 0.92 7.26 -18.71
N GLN A 115 -0.28 6.94 -18.22
CA GLN A 115 -1.32 7.94 -18.00
C GLN A 115 -0.92 8.97 -16.93
N LEU A 116 -0.02 8.60 -16.02
CA LEU A 116 0.50 9.49 -14.98
C LEU A 116 1.61 10.44 -15.45
N GLU A 117 2.14 10.25 -16.65
CA GLU A 117 3.16 11.15 -17.22
C GLU A 117 2.54 12.48 -17.75
N ASP A 118 1.22 12.52 -17.98
CA ASP A 118 0.50 13.74 -18.33
C ASP A 118 0.04 14.48 -17.06
N GLY A 119 0.84 15.46 -16.62
CA GLY A 119 0.59 16.22 -15.39
C GLY A 119 -0.76 16.95 -15.34
N ASN A 120 -1.33 17.34 -16.49
CA ASN A 120 -2.65 18.00 -16.52
C ASN A 120 -3.78 16.98 -16.30
N PHE A 121 -3.64 15.80 -16.89
CA PHE A 121 -4.53 14.68 -16.66
C PHE A 121 -4.50 14.23 -15.20
N VAL A 122 -3.30 14.08 -14.63
CA VAL A 122 -3.10 13.71 -13.21
C VAL A 122 -3.76 14.72 -12.28
N THR A 123 -3.54 16.02 -12.49
CA THR A 123 -4.12 17.07 -11.63
C THR A 123 -5.64 17.04 -11.65
N THR A 124 -6.23 16.88 -12.84
CA THR A 124 -7.68 16.81 -13.01
C THR A 124 -8.24 15.55 -12.32
N MET A 125 -7.61 14.40 -12.58
CA MET A 125 -8.01 13.12 -12.00
C MET A 125 -7.92 13.10 -10.47
N VAL A 126 -6.84 13.64 -9.89
CA VAL A 126 -6.70 13.78 -8.42
C VAL A 126 -7.82 14.64 -7.85
N SER A 127 -8.16 15.74 -8.53
CA SER A 127 -9.25 16.63 -8.08
C SER A 127 -10.61 15.94 -8.11
N ASP A 128 -10.88 15.14 -9.15
CA ASP A 128 -12.13 14.38 -9.30
C ASP A 128 -12.24 13.26 -8.26
N LEU A 129 -11.18 12.47 -8.07
CA LEU A 129 -11.14 11.40 -7.07
C LEU A 129 -11.30 11.95 -5.65
N LYS A 130 -10.65 13.08 -5.36
CA LYS A 130 -10.83 13.76 -4.07
C LYS A 130 -12.29 14.20 -3.88
N GLN A 131 -12.91 14.79 -4.91
CA GLN A 131 -14.31 15.23 -4.85
C GLN A 131 -15.26 14.03 -4.63
N GLN A 132 -15.05 12.92 -5.33
CA GLN A 132 -15.80 11.68 -5.13
C GLN A 132 -15.63 11.14 -3.70
N GLY A 133 -14.41 11.18 -3.17
CA GLY A 133 -14.12 10.82 -1.77
C GLY A 133 -14.84 11.70 -0.77
N ASP A 134 -14.81 13.03 -0.96
CA ASP A 134 -15.50 14.00 -0.11
C ASP A 134 -17.03 13.79 -0.14
N ASP A 135 -17.61 13.48 -1.29
CA ASP A 135 -19.04 13.24 -1.45
C ASP A 135 -19.49 11.89 -0.86
N ALA A 136 -18.69 10.83 -1.01
CA ALA A 136 -18.91 9.57 -0.31
C ALA A 136 -18.81 9.75 1.21
N PHE A 137 -17.83 10.54 1.69
CA PHE A 137 -17.67 10.82 3.11
C PHE A 137 -18.88 11.54 3.70
N LYS A 138 -19.44 12.53 3.00
CA LYS A 138 -20.67 13.24 3.42
C LYS A 138 -21.86 12.29 3.54
N LYS A 139 -21.92 11.26 2.69
CA LYS A 139 -22.94 10.19 2.72
C LYS A 139 -22.69 9.14 3.82
N GLN A 140 -21.64 9.30 4.63
CA GLN A 140 -21.18 8.33 5.64
C GLN A 140 -20.73 6.99 5.04
N ASP A 141 -20.46 6.95 3.74
CA ASP A 141 -19.89 5.80 3.04
C ASP A 141 -18.37 5.84 3.16
N TYR A 142 -17.87 5.54 4.37
CA TYR A 142 -16.46 5.66 4.70
C TYR A 142 -15.57 4.67 3.95
N LEU A 143 -16.12 3.52 3.57
CA LEU A 143 -15.41 2.53 2.78
C LEU A 143 -15.11 3.10 1.39
N ASN A 144 -16.13 3.54 0.64
CA ASN A 144 -15.90 4.10 -0.69
C ASN A 144 -15.11 5.42 -0.63
N ALA A 145 -15.33 6.26 0.38
CA ALA A 145 -14.50 7.44 0.59
C ALA A 145 -13.01 7.08 0.75
N SER A 146 -12.69 6.05 1.54
CA SER A 146 -11.32 5.59 1.72
C SER A 146 -10.71 5.07 0.42
N VAL A 147 -11.50 4.42 -0.44
CA VAL A 147 -11.08 3.92 -1.76
C VAL A 147 -10.75 5.09 -2.70
N PHE A 148 -11.61 6.09 -2.80
CA PHE A 148 -11.35 7.26 -3.64
C PHE A 148 -10.13 8.05 -3.19
N TYR A 149 -9.97 8.30 -1.89
CA TYR A 149 -8.76 8.94 -1.38
C TYR A 149 -7.51 8.10 -1.61
N THR A 150 -7.64 6.77 -1.57
CA THR A 150 -6.53 5.86 -1.88
C THR A 150 -6.12 5.95 -3.34
N GLN A 151 -7.08 5.98 -4.26
CA GLN A 151 -6.82 6.19 -5.69
C GLN A 151 -6.19 7.56 -5.95
N ALA A 152 -6.65 8.62 -5.27
CA ALA A 152 -6.06 9.95 -5.39
C ALA A 152 -4.60 9.98 -4.88
N LEU A 153 -4.34 9.32 -3.75
CA LEU A 153 -2.99 9.21 -3.18
C LEU A 153 -2.04 8.42 -4.07
N LYS A 154 -2.50 7.41 -4.82
CA LYS A 154 -1.65 6.71 -5.80
C LYS A 154 -1.00 7.67 -6.81
N MET A 155 -1.68 8.77 -7.14
CA MET A 155 -1.21 9.73 -8.13
C MET A 155 -0.37 10.85 -7.50
N ASP A 156 -0.68 11.24 -6.27
CA ASP A 156 0.11 12.17 -5.45
C ASP A 156 0.32 11.59 -4.04
N ASN A 157 1.38 10.78 -3.89
CA ASN A 157 1.70 10.06 -2.66
C ASN A 157 2.02 10.98 -1.46
N PHE A 158 2.04 12.32 -1.64
CA PHE A 158 2.46 13.27 -0.61
C PHE A 158 1.42 14.36 -0.29
N ASP A 159 0.15 14.24 -0.71
CA ASP A 159 -0.89 15.18 -0.26
C ASP A 159 -1.32 14.89 1.19
N ALA A 160 -0.81 15.71 2.11
CA ALA A 160 -1.13 15.66 3.52
C ALA A 160 -2.66 15.76 3.80
N LYS A 161 -3.43 16.47 2.96
CA LYS A 161 -4.89 16.60 3.12
C LYS A 161 -5.58 15.29 2.80
N LEU A 162 -5.19 14.62 1.71
CA LEU A 162 -5.75 13.31 1.34
C LEU A 162 -5.44 12.26 2.41
N LEU A 163 -4.20 12.23 2.93
CA LEU A 163 -3.83 11.39 4.08
C LEU A 163 -4.68 11.70 5.31
N SER A 164 -4.88 12.97 5.65
CA SER A 164 -5.72 13.36 6.79
C SER A 164 -7.19 12.97 6.60
N ASN A 165 -7.71 13.00 5.39
CA ASN A 165 -9.09 12.63 5.07
C ASN A 165 -9.26 11.11 5.11
N ARG A 166 -8.33 10.35 4.51
CA ARG A 166 -8.34 8.89 4.55
C ARG A 166 -8.15 8.34 5.96
N SER A 167 -7.25 8.93 6.75
CA SER A 167 -7.10 8.65 8.19
C SER A 167 -8.43 8.76 8.94
N LEU A 168 -9.23 9.79 8.62
CA LEU A 168 -10.54 9.96 9.23
C LEU A 168 -11.54 8.87 8.82
N CYS A 169 -11.54 8.43 7.56
CA CYS A 169 -12.36 7.29 7.14
C CYS A 169 -12.03 6.05 7.97
N TRP A 170 -10.74 5.75 8.15
CA TRP A 170 -10.29 4.62 8.96
C TRP A 170 -10.73 4.73 10.42
N LEU A 171 -10.64 5.93 11.04
CA LEU A 171 -11.16 6.17 12.38
C LEU A 171 -12.66 5.88 12.48
N ARG A 172 -13.44 6.32 11.49
CA ARG A 172 -14.90 6.09 11.45
C ARG A 172 -15.26 4.62 11.29
N MET A 173 -14.38 3.84 10.68
CA MET A 173 -14.50 2.38 10.53
C MET A 173 -13.88 1.60 11.70
N GLY A 174 -13.31 2.27 12.71
CA GLY A 174 -12.65 1.62 13.84
C GLY A 174 -11.27 1.03 13.53
N ASN A 175 -10.70 1.28 12.35
CA ASN A 175 -9.38 0.80 11.97
C ASN A 175 -8.28 1.78 12.46
N GLY A 176 -7.94 1.67 13.75
CA GLY A 176 -6.98 2.55 14.41
C GLY A 176 -5.57 2.50 13.81
N GLU A 177 -5.12 1.33 13.38
CA GLU A 177 -3.76 1.14 12.85
C GLU A 177 -3.56 1.86 11.52
N ARG A 178 -4.49 1.69 10.56
CA ARG A 178 -4.44 2.43 9.28
C ARG A 178 -4.63 3.93 9.50
N ALA A 179 -5.52 4.31 10.41
CA ALA A 179 -5.71 5.71 10.78
C ALA A 179 -4.43 6.35 11.32
N PHE A 180 -3.70 5.62 12.17
CA PHE A 180 -2.46 6.07 12.79
C PHE A 180 -1.36 6.24 11.76
N SER A 181 -1.21 5.28 10.84
CA SER A 181 -0.23 5.35 9.75
C SER A 181 -0.42 6.60 8.90
N ASP A 182 -1.64 6.81 8.37
CA ASP A 182 -1.96 7.98 7.55
C ASP A 182 -1.76 9.30 8.32
N ALA A 183 -2.19 9.34 9.58
CA ALA A 183 -2.02 10.54 10.41
C ALA A 183 -0.55 10.83 10.73
N HIS A 184 0.26 9.80 10.95
CA HIS A 184 1.68 9.93 11.23
C HIS A 184 2.43 10.49 10.01
N GLU A 185 2.20 9.93 8.83
CA GLU A 185 2.78 10.46 7.58
C GLU A 185 2.30 11.90 7.31
N CYS A 186 1.02 12.19 7.55
CA CYS A 186 0.48 13.54 7.49
C CYS A 186 1.23 14.54 8.41
N THR A 187 1.56 14.13 9.65
CA THR A 187 2.34 14.99 10.57
C THR A 187 3.79 15.19 10.12
N LYS A 188 4.40 14.22 9.44
CA LYS A 188 5.75 14.38 8.87
C LYS A 188 5.74 15.39 7.73
N LEU A 189 4.74 15.32 6.85
CA LEU A 189 4.58 16.24 5.72
C LEU A 189 4.21 17.66 6.16
N CYS A 190 3.37 17.79 7.19
CA CYS A 190 2.89 19.08 7.69
C CYS A 190 3.01 19.19 9.23
N PRO A 191 4.22 19.38 9.79
CA PRO A 191 4.44 19.35 11.25
C PRO A 191 3.76 20.47 12.03
N LYS A 192 3.37 21.56 11.38
CA LYS A 192 2.66 22.68 12.03
C LYS A 192 1.14 22.59 11.91
N TRP A 193 0.62 21.55 11.23
CA TRP A 193 -0.82 21.44 11.00
C TRP A 193 -1.50 20.80 12.21
N ALA A 194 -2.24 21.62 12.98
CA ALA A 194 -2.93 21.18 14.19
C ALA A 194 -3.91 20.02 13.93
N LYS A 195 -4.60 20.03 12.77
CA LYS A 195 -5.54 18.96 12.40
C LYS A 195 -4.86 17.60 12.24
N ALA A 196 -3.63 17.57 11.71
CA ALA A 196 -2.86 16.33 11.57
C ALA A 196 -2.52 15.71 12.95
N HIS A 197 -2.10 16.55 13.89
CA HIS A 197 -1.80 16.12 15.26
C HIS A 197 -3.04 15.64 16.00
N TYR A 198 -4.18 16.30 15.79
CA TYR A 198 -5.47 15.82 16.30
C TYR A 198 -5.82 14.44 15.76
N ARG A 199 -5.66 14.21 14.44
CA ARG A 199 -5.89 12.89 13.82
C ARG A 199 -4.97 11.82 14.40
N LEU A 200 -3.69 12.16 14.58
CA LEU A 200 -2.70 11.24 15.15
C LEU A 200 -3.06 10.85 16.59
N GLY A 201 -3.42 11.83 17.43
CA GLY A 201 -3.88 11.58 18.79
C GLY A 201 -5.15 10.72 18.84
N ALA A 202 -6.13 11.02 17.97
CA ALA A 202 -7.35 10.22 17.87
C ALA A 202 -7.07 8.77 17.44
N ALA A 203 -6.19 8.56 16.46
CA ALA A 203 -5.81 7.21 16.03
C ALA A 203 -5.04 6.45 17.10
N PHE A 204 -4.16 7.13 17.84
CA PHE A 204 -3.40 6.52 18.92
C PHE A 204 -4.30 5.96 20.04
N MET A 205 -5.47 6.56 20.27
CA MET A 205 -6.43 6.05 21.26
C MET A 205 -7.07 4.70 20.86
N PHE A 206 -7.06 4.34 19.57
CA PHE A 206 -7.59 3.06 19.08
C PHE A 206 -6.53 1.94 19.02
N VAL A 207 -5.25 2.27 19.08
CA VAL A 207 -4.12 1.31 18.96
C VAL A 207 -3.59 0.92 20.36
N LYS A 208 -4.26 1.36 21.43
CA LYS A 208 -3.93 1.03 22.83
C LYS A 208 -4.69 -0.17 23.36
#